data_AF-A0A373GGJ2-F1
#
_entry.id   AF-A0A373GGJ2-F1
#
_cell.length_a   1.000
_cell.length_b   1.000
_cell.length_c   1.000
_cell.angle_alpha   90.00
_cell.angle_beta   90.00
_cell.angle_gamma   90.00
#
_symmetry.space_group_name_H-M   'P 1'
#
loop_
_entity.id
_entity.type
_entity.pdbx_description
1 polymer ?
#
loop_
_entity_poly.entity_id
_entity_poly.type
_entity_poly.pdbx_seq_one_letter_code
_entity_poly.pdbx_strand_id
1 'polypeptide(L)'
;MKDKTQKSFRGIVRILLLVFCYTFGSHAFALALEHEQTVDIYKVTDVPNPRNESSSNWVSNPNQILDESYVWGINNMLSQLEDSLSIEVTVVALPSIGEDIPAEFAHKLFEHWGIGKKADDNGLLILLVLDQRKVTFATGYGLEGVLPDALCFRIQQNEMVPWFRKNDFDRGITEGVRAVTLVLYGSDYEPVSQGTSDNYWKSASNTLWNFLANQPPMLWVFLILVNVITYLMKVNKARPKDSSALAAIKVLTLYNPLGCLVLFFPVWPALIAASLWYKFYQKQRVILQSKTCDSCKAVALQLLPNELATPLLSASEQMEHKLGSAIHRIYQCTSCGWLLRYKSITISEYRMCNQCHTIASKRISPWKTIKEPTYSDAGLEVADYLCLMCGDKKQTTQKIPRKTPPNSDSSSNSHSSSGRSSSRSSSGSFGGGHSGGGGASSSF
;
A
#
# COMPACT_ATOMS: atom_id res chain seq x y z
N MET A 1 13.44 5.42 65.05
CA MET A 1 12.72 4.18 65.47
C MET A 1 11.34 4.10 64.80
N LYS A 2 11.28 4.01 63.47
CA LYS A 2 10.01 3.88 62.70
C LYS A 2 10.09 2.82 61.59
N ASP A 3 11.02 1.87 61.71
CA ASP A 3 11.33 0.90 60.64
C ASP A 3 11.35 -0.57 61.10
N LYS A 4 10.86 -0.85 62.33
CA LYS A 4 10.71 -2.23 62.84
C LYS A 4 9.26 -2.73 62.94
N THR A 5 8.27 -1.84 62.81
CA THR A 5 6.84 -2.19 62.85
C THR A 5 6.24 -2.55 61.49
N GLN A 6 6.87 -2.16 60.36
CA GLN A 6 6.33 -2.41 59.02
C GLN A 6 6.70 -3.79 58.44
N LYS A 7 7.73 -4.45 58.96
CA LYS A 7 8.14 -5.80 58.53
C LYS A 7 7.40 -6.94 59.25
N SER A 8 6.81 -6.72 60.42
CA SER A 8 6.04 -7.74 61.14
C SER A 8 4.62 -7.92 60.57
N PHE A 9 4.02 -6.84 60.04
CA PHE A 9 2.66 -6.86 59.48
C PHE A 9 2.55 -7.70 58.19
N ARG A 10 3.59 -7.72 57.34
CA ARG A 10 3.59 -8.49 56.08
C ARG A 10 3.73 -10.01 56.27
N GLY A 11 4.24 -10.46 57.42
CA GLY A 11 4.31 -11.89 57.76
C GLY A 11 2.99 -12.43 58.31
N ILE A 12 2.33 -11.66 59.17
CA ILE A 12 1.07 -12.05 59.82
C ILE A 12 -0.10 -12.01 58.82
N VAL A 13 -0.12 -11.04 57.90
CA VAL A 13 -1.15 -10.96 56.84
C VAL A 13 -1.03 -12.11 55.83
N ARG A 14 0.18 -12.61 55.55
CA ARG A 14 0.37 -13.79 54.68
C ARG A 14 -0.08 -15.10 55.33
N ILE A 15 0.10 -15.24 56.63
CA ILE A 15 -0.35 -16.44 57.37
C ILE A 15 -1.87 -16.41 57.56
N LEU A 16 -2.47 -15.23 57.83
CA LEU A 16 -3.92 -15.08 57.91
C LEU A 16 -4.62 -15.29 56.55
N LEU A 17 -4.02 -14.85 55.44
CA LEU A 17 -4.57 -15.10 54.09
C LEU A 17 -4.51 -16.59 53.70
N LEU A 18 -3.45 -17.32 54.07
CA LEU A 18 -3.34 -18.75 53.77
C LEU A 18 -4.30 -19.61 54.61
N VAL A 19 -4.54 -19.22 55.88
CA VAL A 19 -5.53 -19.90 56.74
C VAL A 19 -6.96 -19.59 56.32
N PHE A 20 -7.23 -18.37 55.83
CA PHE A 20 -8.53 -17.99 55.27
C PHE A 20 -8.84 -18.74 53.96
N CYS A 21 -7.84 -18.94 53.11
CA CYS A 21 -7.99 -19.75 51.89
C CYS A 21 -8.20 -21.25 52.16
N TYR A 22 -7.73 -21.79 53.29
CA TYR A 22 -7.89 -23.22 53.61
C TYR A 22 -9.18 -23.57 54.36
N THR A 23 -9.93 -22.58 54.88
CA THR A 23 -11.10 -22.85 55.76
C THR A 23 -12.44 -22.35 55.20
N PHE A 24 -12.45 -21.48 54.19
CA PHE A 24 -13.69 -20.95 53.59
C PHE A 24 -13.77 -21.07 52.06
N GLY A 25 -12.84 -21.80 51.44
CA GLY A 25 -12.67 -21.87 49.98
C GLY A 25 -13.57 -22.86 49.22
N SER A 26 -14.60 -23.44 49.84
CA SER A 26 -15.53 -24.36 49.17
C SER A 26 -16.97 -23.96 49.44
N HIS A 27 -17.67 -23.58 48.37
CA HIS A 27 -19.12 -23.36 48.26
C HIS A 27 -19.66 -22.01 48.81
N ALA A 28 -19.43 -20.90 48.10
CA ALA A 28 -20.41 -19.79 48.04
C ALA A 28 -20.04 -18.59 47.15
N PHE A 29 -18.83 -18.49 46.58
CA PHE A 29 -18.41 -17.32 45.80
C PHE A 29 -18.10 -17.66 44.33
N ALA A 30 -19.00 -18.41 43.68
CA ALA A 30 -18.88 -18.84 42.28
C ALA A 30 -19.97 -18.25 41.36
N LEU A 31 -20.61 -17.14 41.74
CA LEU A 31 -21.69 -16.52 40.96
C LEU A 31 -21.52 -15.00 40.74
N ALA A 32 -20.27 -14.56 40.63
CA ALA A 32 -19.93 -13.24 40.11
C ALA A 32 -18.50 -13.27 39.54
N LEU A 33 -18.27 -14.15 38.57
CA LEU A 33 -17.16 -13.95 37.63
C LEU A 33 -17.68 -12.99 36.58
N GLU A 34 -17.31 -11.71 36.69
CA GLU A 34 -17.18 -10.83 35.54
C GLU A 34 -16.34 -11.58 34.51
N HIS A 35 -16.96 -11.94 33.40
CA HIS A 35 -16.31 -12.56 32.27
C HIS A 35 -15.43 -11.50 31.60
N GLU A 36 -14.20 -11.34 32.08
CA GLU A 36 -13.17 -10.60 31.35
C GLU A 36 -12.87 -11.45 30.10
N GLN A 37 -13.59 -11.20 28.99
CA GLN A 37 -13.28 -11.81 27.69
C GLN A 37 -11.90 -11.30 27.28
N THR A 38 -10.86 -12.10 27.51
CA THR A 38 -9.59 -11.93 26.82
C THR A 38 -9.87 -12.14 25.34
N VAL A 39 -9.89 -11.07 24.56
CA VAL A 39 -10.02 -11.15 23.10
C VAL A 39 -8.76 -11.84 22.57
N ASP A 40 -8.92 -13.01 21.96
CA ASP A 40 -7.80 -13.75 21.38
C ASP A 40 -7.17 -12.93 20.24
N ILE A 41 -5.84 -12.80 20.26
CA ILE A 41 -5.09 -12.06 19.23
C ILE A 41 -4.36 -13.06 18.34
N TYR A 42 -4.66 -13.04 17.05
CA TYR A 42 -4.08 -13.96 16.07
C TYR A 42 -2.92 -13.35 15.29
N LYS A 43 -1.84 -14.13 15.12
CA LYS A 43 -0.82 -13.88 14.10
C LYS A 43 -1.06 -14.77 12.88
N VAL A 44 -0.46 -14.42 11.75
CA VAL A 44 -0.57 -15.16 10.48
C VAL A 44 -0.27 -16.67 10.63
N THR A 45 0.70 -17.03 11.46
CA THR A 45 1.09 -18.43 11.71
C THR A 45 0.10 -19.20 12.57
N ASP A 46 -0.75 -18.50 13.32
CA ASP A 46 -1.62 -19.06 14.35
C ASP A 46 -3.04 -19.25 13.83
N VAL A 47 -3.38 -18.66 12.67
CA VAL A 47 -4.67 -18.85 12.02
C VAL A 47 -4.76 -20.28 11.47
N PRO A 48 -5.76 -21.08 11.88
CA PRO A 48 -5.89 -22.45 11.40
C PRO A 48 -6.30 -22.46 9.93
N ASN A 49 -5.50 -23.12 9.10
CA ASN A 49 -5.80 -23.31 7.69
C ASN A 49 -6.91 -24.36 7.54
N PRO A 50 -8.09 -24.00 6.98
CA PRO A 50 -9.24 -24.90 6.92
C PRO A 50 -8.98 -26.14 6.05
N ARG A 51 -8.10 -26.03 5.04
CA ARG A 51 -7.78 -27.11 4.09
C ARG A 51 -6.97 -28.24 4.72
N ASN A 52 -6.35 -28.01 5.87
CA ASN A 52 -5.58 -29.04 6.58
C ASN A 52 -6.48 -30.11 7.21
N GLU A 53 -7.74 -29.77 7.53
CA GLU A 53 -8.70 -30.70 8.14
C GLU A 53 -9.46 -31.49 7.08
N SER A 54 -9.97 -30.80 6.06
CA SER A 54 -10.69 -31.42 4.93
C SER A 54 -10.50 -30.60 3.67
N SER A 55 -10.43 -31.26 2.51
CA SER A 55 -10.39 -30.58 1.21
C SER A 55 -11.69 -29.81 0.93
N SER A 56 -12.82 -30.16 1.56
CA SER A 56 -14.09 -29.44 1.41
C SER A 56 -14.22 -28.19 2.29
N ASN A 57 -13.22 -27.90 3.13
CA ASN A 57 -13.26 -26.78 4.06
C ASN A 57 -12.57 -25.55 3.47
N TRP A 58 -13.27 -24.43 3.53
CA TRP A 58 -12.90 -23.13 2.97
C TRP A 58 -13.08 -21.98 3.96
N VAL A 59 -13.54 -22.25 5.18
CA VAL A 59 -13.80 -21.23 6.21
C VAL A 59 -12.97 -21.53 7.45
N SER A 60 -12.14 -20.58 7.85
CA SER A 60 -11.44 -20.58 9.15
C SER A 60 -12.24 -19.74 10.15
N ASN A 61 -12.76 -20.40 11.20
CA ASN A 61 -13.65 -19.79 12.20
C ASN A 61 -13.31 -20.28 13.63
N PRO A 62 -12.09 -20.02 14.13
CA PRO A 62 -11.61 -20.62 15.39
C PRO A 62 -12.41 -20.20 16.63
N ASN A 63 -12.99 -19.01 16.63
CA ASN A 63 -13.76 -18.46 17.76
C ASN A 63 -15.28 -18.55 17.57
N GLN A 64 -15.76 -19.33 16.57
CA GLN A 64 -17.19 -19.49 16.30
C GLN A 64 -17.93 -18.14 16.14
N ILE A 65 -17.27 -17.19 15.47
CA ILE A 65 -17.85 -15.88 15.12
C ILE A 65 -19.00 -16.08 14.14
N LEU A 66 -18.85 -17.05 13.25
CA LEU A 66 -19.89 -17.50 12.35
C LEU A 66 -20.55 -18.76 12.92
N ASP A 67 -21.87 -18.87 12.79
CA ASP A 67 -22.61 -20.07 13.16
C ASP A 67 -22.32 -21.22 12.18
N GLU A 68 -22.21 -22.44 12.72
CA GLU A 68 -21.80 -23.63 11.97
C GLU A 68 -22.71 -23.95 10.77
N SER A 69 -24.01 -23.59 10.84
CA SER A 69 -24.92 -23.78 9.71
C SER A 69 -24.56 -22.89 8.51
N TYR A 70 -24.10 -21.67 8.78
CA TYR A 70 -23.64 -20.73 7.76
C TYR A 70 -22.26 -21.12 7.22
N VAL A 71 -21.36 -21.54 8.11
CA VAL A 71 -20.05 -22.10 7.72
C VAL A 71 -20.21 -23.25 6.73
N TRP A 72 -21.13 -24.19 7.02
CA TRP A 72 -21.44 -25.29 6.12
C TRP A 72 -21.98 -24.81 4.76
N GLY A 73 -22.90 -23.85 4.77
CA GLY A 73 -23.44 -23.25 3.54
C GLY A 73 -22.37 -22.58 2.68
N ILE A 74 -21.45 -21.85 3.31
CA ILE A 74 -20.31 -21.20 2.64
C ILE A 74 -19.36 -22.25 2.06
N ASN A 75 -18.96 -23.26 2.84
CA ASN A 75 -18.11 -24.34 2.36
C ASN A 75 -18.69 -25.04 1.12
N ASN A 76 -20.00 -25.28 1.10
CA ASN A 76 -20.68 -25.88 -0.05
C ASN A 76 -20.64 -24.98 -1.29
N MET A 77 -20.92 -23.68 -1.14
CA MET A 77 -20.84 -22.71 -2.25
C MET A 77 -19.41 -22.62 -2.82
N LEU A 78 -18.41 -22.57 -1.95
CA LEU A 78 -17.01 -22.43 -2.37
C LEU A 78 -16.45 -23.72 -2.99
N SER A 79 -16.91 -24.89 -2.53
CA SER A 79 -16.57 -26.18 -3.16
C SER A 79 -17.14 -26.27 -4.58
N GLN A 80 -18.39 -25.84 -4.78
CA GLN A 80 -19.00 -25.81 -6.12
C GLN A 80 -18.30 -24.83 -7.06
N LEU A 81 -17.84 -23.70 -6.53
CA LEU A 81 -17.07 -22.73 -7.30
C LEU A 81 -15.73 -23.32 -7.75
N GLU A 82 -15.01 -24.01 -6.85
CA GLU A 82 -13.75 -24.65 -7.19
C GLU A 82 -13.95 -25.81 -8.18
N ASP A 83 -14.97 -26.63 -8.00
CA ASP A 83 -15.32 -27.71 -8.95
C ASP A 83 -15.64 -27.18 -10.36
N SER A 84 -16.24 -25.98 -10.45
CA SER A 84 -16.72 -25.40 -11.71
C SER A 84 -15.66 -24.58 -12.44
N LEU A 85 -14.92 -23.74 -11.70
CA LEU A 85 -13.99 -22.75 -12.26
C LEU A 85 -12.54 -22.96 -11.81
N SER A 86 -12.26 -23.94 -10.96
CA SER A 86 -10.93 -24.16 -10.36
C SER A 86 -10.40 -22.98 -9.54
N ILE A 87 -11.26 -22.00 -9.20
CA ILE A 87 -10.95 -20.82 -8.39
C ILE A 87 -10.98 -21.21 -6.91
N GLU A 88 -9.99 -20.77 -6.13
CA GLU A 88 -9.93 -21.03 -4.69
C GLU A 88 -10.30 -19.77 -3.91
N VAL A 89 -11.48 -19.77 -3.29
CA VAL A 89 -11.92 -18.70 -2.38
C VAL A 89 -11.91 -19.23 -0.96
N THR A 90 -11.41 -18.46 0.00
CA THR A 90 -11.41 -18.83 1.42
C THR A 90 -11.88 -17.66 2.29
N VAL A 91 -12.53 -17.98 3.40
CA VAL A 91 -13.04 -17.00 4.38
C VAL A 91 -12.35 -17.20 5.72
N VAL A 92 -11.97 -16.11 6.38
CA VAL A 92 -11.33 -16.11 7.69
C VAL A 92 -12.03 -15.11 8.58
N ALA A 93 -12.58 -15.56 9.70
CA ALA A 93 -13.23 -14.72 10.71
C ALA A 93 -12.44 -14.76 12.02
N LEU A 94 -11.91 -13.62 12.44
CA LEU A 94 -11.06 -13.50 13.63
C LEU A 94 -11.58 -12.41 14.58
N PRO A 95 -11.44 -12.63 15.91
CA PRO A 95 -11.84 -11.64 16.89
C PRO A 95 -10.89 -10.43 16.88
N SER A 96 -9.57 -10.67 16.84
CA SER A 96 -8.54 -9.62 16.75
C SER A 96 -7.27 -10.12 16.06
N ILE A 97 -6.56 -9.19 15.43
CA ILE A 97 -5.18 -9.35 14.93
C ILE A 97 -4.20 -8.40 15.65
N GLY A 98 -4.64 -7.80 16.76
CA GLY A 98 -3.89 -6.78 17.49
C GLY A 98 -3.73 -5.50 16.67
N GLU A 99 -2.53 -4.94 16.67
CA GLU A 99 -2.19 -3.67 16.00
C GLU A 99 -1.84 -3.83 14.51
N ASP A 100 -1.94 -5.05 13.96
CA ASP A 100 -1.65 -5.30 12.55
C ASP A 100 -2.71 -4.66 11.64
N ILE A 101 -2.27 -4.22 10.46
CA ILE A 101 -3.15 -3.63 9.44
C ILE A 101 -3.88 -4.78 8.70
N PRO A 102 -5.22 -4.85 8.68
CA PRO A 102 -5.96 -5.98 8.10
C PRO A 102 -5.62 -6.29 6.63
N ALA A 103 -5.32 -5.27 5.82
CA ALA A 103 -4.89 -5.44 4.44
C ALA A 103 -3.54 -6.15 4.33
N GLU A 104 -2.55 -5.73 5.13
CA GLU A 104 -1.24 -6.39 5.17
C GLU A 104 -1.32 -7.79 5.77
N PHE A 105 -2.15 -7.98 6.80
CA PHE A 105 -2.39 -9.28 7.42
C PHE A 105 -3.02 -10.25 6.41
N ALA A 106 -4.07 -9.82 5.70
CA ALA A 106 -4.70 -10.63 4.66
C ALA A 106 -3.72 -11.03 3.56
N HIS A 107 -2.91 -10.09 3.06
CA HIS A 107 -1.90 -10.40 2.05
C HIS A 107 -0.84 -11.40 2.55
N LYS A 108 -0.30 -11.20 3.77
CA LYS A 108 0.65 -12.14 4.38
C LYS A 108 0.04 -13.54 4.57
N LEU A 109 -1.22 -13.60 5.01
CA LEU A 109 -1.94 -14.86 5.17
C LEU A 109 -2.19 -15.56 3.83
N PHE A 110 -2.55 -14.79 2.81
CA PHE A 110 -2.74 -15.28 1.45
C PHE A 110 -1.47 -15.96 0.92
N GLU A 111 -0.33 -15.27 0.99
CA GLU A 111 0.97 -15.81 0.58
C GLU A 111 1.40 -17.00 1.45
N HIS A 112 1.16 -16.93 2.76
CA HIS A 112 1.51 -18.00 3.69
C HIS A 112 0.76 -19.29 3.38
N TRP A 113 -0.52 -19.20 3.01
CA TRP A 113 -1.34 -20.35 2.66
C TRP A 113 -1.22 -20.75 1.18
N GLY A 114 -0.75 -19.85 0.31
CA GLY A 114 -0.64 -20.08 -1.13
C GLY A 114 -2.01 -20.24 -1.79
N ILE A 115 -2.95 -19.33 -1.50
CA ILE A 115 -4.34 -19.43 -1.94
C ILE A 115 -4.43 -19.24 -3.47
N GLY A 116 -5.11 -20.14 -4.17
CA GLY A 116 -5.19 -20.16 -5.63
C GLY A 116 -4.29 -21.25 -6.23
N LYS A 117 -4.49 -21.56 -7.52
CA LYS A 117 -3.61 -22.48 -8.24
C LYS A 117 -2.34 -21.76 -8.67
N LYS A 118 -1.18 -22.38 -8.48
CA LYS A 118 0.14 -21.82 -8.87
C LYS A 118 0.25 -21.36 -10.32
N ALA A 119 -0.48 -21.98 -11.24
CA ALA A 119 -0.45 -21.62 -12.65
C ALA A 119 -1.37 -20.44 -13.00
N ASP A 120 -2.40 -20.22 -12.17
CA ASP A 120 -3.51 -19.34 -12.46
C ASP A 120 -3.55 -18.12 -11.55
N ASP A 121 -2.91 -18.17 -10.37
CA ASP A 121 -3.01 -17.16 -9.31
C ASP A 121 -4.47 -16.76 -9.03
N ASN A 122 -5.37 -17.75 -9.08
CA ASN A 122 -6.81 -17.54 -9.07
C ASN A 122 -7.43 -17.68 -7.67
N GLY A 123 -6.74 -17.12 -6.67
CA GLY A 123 -7.15 -17.17 -5.27
C GLY A 123 -7.90 -15.91 -4.82
N LEU A 124 -8.79 -16.05 -3.82
CA LEU A 124 -9.37 -14.93 -3.08
C LEU A 124 -9.42 -15.25 -1.59
N LEU A 125 -8.94 -14.33 -0.75
CA LEU A 125 -9.11 -14.37 0.69
C LEU A 125 -10.09 -13.29 1.15
N ILE A 126 -11.10 -13.67 1.92
CA ILE A 126 -12.03 -12.77 2.60
C ILE A 126 -11.72 -12.82 4.10
N LEU A 127 -11.22 -11.72 4.66
CA LEU A 127 -10.86 -11.60 6.07
C LEU A 127 -11.83 -10.66 6.80
N LEU A 128 -12.47 -11.15 7.87
CA LEU A 128 -13.25 -10.37 8.83
C LEU A 128 -12.49 -10.25 10.15
N VAL A 129 -12.29 -9.01 10.62
CA VAL A 129 -11.64 -8.69 11.90
C VAL A 129 -12.63 -7.90 12.75
N LEU A 130 -13.11 -8.49 13.85
CA LEU A 130 -14.23 -7.94 14.62
C LEU A 130 -13.86 -6.72 15.46
N ASP A 131 -12.74 -6.76 16.20
CA ASP A 131 -12.31 -5.64 17.05
C ASP A 131 -12.03 -4.36 16.25
N GLN A 132 -11.46 -4.50 15.05
CA GLN A 132 -11.23 -3.41 14.11
C GLN A 132 -12.46 -3.09 13.23
N ARG A 133 -13.56 -3.85 13.36
CA ARG A 133 -14.79 -3.77 12.55
C ARG A 133 -14.50 -3.60 11.05
N LYS A 134 -13.66 -4.49 10.51
CA LYS A 134 -13.17 -4.39 9.14
C LYS A 134 -13.30 -5.71 8.39
N VAL A 135 -13.72 -5.63 7.14
CA VAL A 135 -13.64 -6.71 6.17
C VAL A 135 -12.64 -6.35 5.08
N THR A 136 -11.80 -7.31 4.67
CA THR A 136 -10.74 -7.13 3.68
C THR A 136 -10.77 -8.27 2.68
N PHE A 137 -10.69 -7.95 1.39
CA PHE A 137 -10.53 -8.92 0.32
C PHE A 137 -9.10 -8.83 -0.22
N ALA A 138 -8.39 -9.94 -0.30
CA ALA A 138 -7.09 -10.04 -0.98
C ALA A 138 -7.23 -10.95 -2.19
N THR A 139 -7.04 -10.39 -3.38
CA THR A 139 -7.19 -11.09 -4.66
C THR A 139 -5.83 -11.57 -5.19
N GLY A 140 -5.84 -12.76 -5.79
CA GLY A 140 -4.76 -13.27 -6.62
C GLY A 140 -4.71 -12.57 -7.98
N TYR A 141 -3.53 -12.53 -8.61
CA TYR A 141 -3.33 -11.86 -9.90
C TYR A 141 -4.29 -12.35 -10.99
N GLY A 142 -4.61 -13.64 -11.01
CA GLY A 142 -5.51 -14.22 -12.01
C GLY A 142 -6.96 -13.76 -11.90
N LEU A 143 -7.37 -13.25 -10.75
CA LEU A 143 -8.72 -12.74 -10.54
C LEU A 143 -8.84 -11.22 -10.72
N GLU A 144 -7.74 -10.46 -10.81
CA GLU A 144 -7.81 -8.98 -10.87
C GLU A 144 -8.62 -8.45 -12.06
N GLY A 145 -8.62 -9.17 -13.19
CA GLY A 145 -9.41 -8.80 -14.37
C GLY A 145 -10.92 -8.96 -14.18
N VAL A 146 -11.35 -9.94 -13.40
CA VAL A 146 -12.76 -10.29 -13.18
C VAL A 146 -13.29 -9.67 -11.88
N LEU A 147 -12.44 -9.61 -10.87
CA LEU A 147 -12.74 -9.20 -9.50
C LEU A 147 -11.78 -8.06 -9.06
N PRO A 148 -11.77 -6.91 -9.75
CA PRO A 148 -10.89 -5.79 -9.40
C PRO A 148 -11.26 -5.16 -8.05
N ASP A 149 -10.31 -4.49 -7.40
CA ASP A 149 -10.48 -3.84 -6.08
C ASP A 149 -11.74 -2.97 -5.98
N ALA A 150 -12.07 -2.22 -7.03
CA ALA A 150 -13.27 -1.38 -7.06
C ALA A 150 -14.58 -2.19 -6.97
N LEU A 151 -14.61 -3.39 -7.56
CA LEU A 151 -15.74 -4.30 -7.49
C LEU A 151 -15.78 -5.00 -6.12
N CYS A 152 -14.64 -5.46 -5.61
CA CYS A 152 -14.52 -6.01 -4.25
C CYS A 152 -15.05 -5.03 -3.21
N PHE A 153 -14.62 -3.76 -3.29
CA PHE A 153 -15.10 -2.69 -2.40
C PHE A 153 -16.62 -2.50 -2.52
N ARG A 154 -17.16 -2.52 -3.74
CA ARG A 154 -18.60 -2.40 -3.98
C ARG A 154 -19.39 -3.56 -3.36
N ILE A 155 -18.91 -4.80 -3.51
CA ILE A 155 -19.53 -5.98 -2.89
C ILE A 155 -19.54 -5.83 -1.37
N GLN A 156 -18.41 -5.43 -0.77
CA GLN A 156 -18.33 -5.20 0.68
C GLN A 156 -19.36 -4.15 1.14
N GLN A 157 -19.44 -2.99 0.45
CA GLN A 157 -20.32 -1.90 0.84
C GLN A 157 -21.82 -2.23 0.65
N ASN A 158 -22.17 -2.96 -0.40
CA ASN A 158 -23.56 -3.22 -0.75
C ASN A 158 -24.12 -4.48 -0.09
N GLU A 159 -23.32 -5.54 -0.01
CA GLU A 159 -23.78 -6.88 0.36
C GLU A 159 -23.36 -7.29 1.77
N MET A 160 -22.31 -6.69 2.34
CA MET A 160 -21.75 -7.13 3.64
C MET A 160 -21.97 -6.10 4.75
N VAL A 161 -21.49 -4.86 4.54
CA VAL A 161 -21.52 -3.77 5.53
C VAL A 161 -22.94 -3.50 6.09
N PRO A 162 -24.04 -3.55 5.31
CA PRO A 162 -25.37 -3.32 5.86
C PRO A 162 -25.79 -4.35 6.92
N TRP A 163 -25.33 -5.60 6.81
CA TRP A 163 -25.58 -6.66 7.80
C TRP A 163 -24.63 -6.52 8.98
N PHE A 164 -23.36 -6.20 8.74
CA PHE A 164 -22.38 -5.98 9.81
C PHE A 164 -22.74 -4.82 10.74
N ARG A 165 -23.38 -3.77 10.23
CA ARG A 165 -23.94 -2.69 11.06
C ARG A 165 -25.05 -3.16 12.00
N LYS A 166 -25.73 -4.26 11.65
CA LYS A 166 -26.74 -4.92 12.49
C LYS A 166 -26.14 -6.04 13.36
N ASN A 167 -24.82 -6.18 13.37
CA ASN A 167 -24.08 -7.28 14.01
C ASN A 167 -24.48 -8.67 13.50
N ASP A 168 -25.00 -8.75 12.27
CA ASP A 168 -25.37 -10.01 11.61
C ASP A 168 -24.20 -10.41 10.67
N PHE A 169 -23.14 -10.97 11.28
CA PHE A 169 -21.92 -11.34 10.56
C PHE A 169 -22.12 -12.56 9.67
N ASP A 170 -22.94 -13.51 10.12
CA ASP A 170 -23.33 -14.70 9.38
C ASP A 170 -23.92 -14.36 8.01
N ARG A 171 -24.96 -13.52 7.99
CA ARG A 171 -25.56 -13.09 6.73
C ARG A 171 -24.63 -12.21 5.94
N GLY A 172 -23.92 -11.28 6.57
CA GLY A 172 -23.01 -10.38 5.85
C GLY A 172 -21.90 -11.12 5.09
N ILE A 173 -21.30 -12.14 5.70
CA ILE A 173 -20.30 -12.99 5.01
C ILE A 173 -20.96 -13.84 3.93
N THR A 174 -22.10 -14.45 4.23
CA THR A 174 -22.81 -15.33 3.28
C THR A 174 -23.26 -14.58 2.03
N GLU A 175 -23.84 -13.38 2.16
CA GLU A 175 -24.22 -12.53 1.04
C GLU A 175 -22.99 -12.04 0.26
N GLY A 176 -21.90 -11.68 0.95
CA GLY A 176 -20.64 -11.32 0.30
C GLY A 176 -20.06 -12.44 -0.55
N VAL A 177 -20.00 -13.67 -0.01
CA VAL A 177 -19.55 -14.86 -0.75
C VAL A 177 -20.48 -15.17 -1.92
N ARG A 178 -21.80 -15.05 -1.73
CA ARG A 178 -22.79 -15.24 -2.81
C ARG A 178 -22.60 -14.23 -3.94
N ALA A 179 -22.36 -12.96 -3.61
CA ALA A 179 -22.11 -11.92 -4.61
C ALA A 179 -20.81 -12.16 -5.38
N VAL A 180 -19.73 -12.56 -4.67
CA VAL A 180 -18.47 -12.95 -5.31
C VAL A 180 -18.67 -14.12 -6.26
N THR A 181 -19.29 -15.20 -5.80
CA THR A 181 -19.54 -16.40 -6.63
C THR A 181 -20.39 -16.05 -7.86
N LEU A 182 -21.42 -15.21 -7.71
CA LEU A 182 -22.25 -14.75 -8.83
C LEU A 182 -21.43 -13.98 -9.89
N VAL A 183 -20.54 -13.09 -9.46
CA VAL A 183 -19.63 -12.37 -10.37
C VAL A 183 -18.72 -13.35 -11.10
N LEU A 184 -18.13 -14.31 -10.39
CA LEU A 184 -17.21 -15.27 -10.97
C LEU A 184 -17.91 -16.22 -11.96
N TYR A 185 -19.09 -16.74 -11.62
CA TYR A 185 -19.89 -17.56 -12.54
C TYR A 185 -20.39 -16.78 -13.77
N GLY A 186 -20.65 -15.48 -13.62
CA GLY A 186 -21.08 -14.62 -14.72
C GLY A 186 -19.93 -14.05 -15.57
N SER A 187 -18.68 -14.43 -15.27
CA SER A 187 -17.50 -13.91 -15.95
C SER A 187 -17.02 -14.84 -17.07
N ASP A 188 -16.23 -14.29 -18.00
CA ASP A 188 -15.54 -15.07 -19.05
C ASP A 188 -14.24 -15.71 -18.52
N TYR A 189 -14.20 -16.10 -17.25
CA TYR A 189 -13.01 -16.70 -16.63
C TYR A 189 -12.75 -18.11 -17.17
N GLU A 190 -11.58 -18.34 -17.78
CA GLU A 190 -11.12 -19.65 -18.23
C GLU A 190 -9.87 -20.10 -17.43
N PRO A 191 -9.89 -21.26 -16.75
CA PRO A 191 -8.71 -21.76 -16.04
C PRO A 191 -7.62 -22.26 -17.01
N VAL A 192 -6.34 -22.04 -16.67
CA VAL A 192 -5.20 -22.49 -17.46
C VAL A 192 -5.08 -24.02 -17.34
N SER A 193 -5.29 -24.74 -18.45
CA SER A 193 -5.15 -26.19 -18.48
C SER A 193 -3.74 -26.66 -18.07
N GLN A 194 -3.65 -27.46 -17.00
CA GLN A 194 -2.38 -27.92 -16.37
C GLN A 194 -1.43 -28.68 -17.30
N GLY A 195 -1.89 -29.26 -18.43
CA GLY A 195 -1.03 -29.92 -19.43
C GLY A 195 -0.31 -28.96 -20.37
N THR A 196 -0.74 -27.71 -20.42
CA THR A 196 -0.24 -26.70 -21.37
C THR A 196 0.79 -25.78 -20.73
N SER A 197 0.72 -25.55 -19.41
CA SER A 197 1.65 -24.67 -18.66
C SER A 197 3.12 -25.05 -18.83
N ASP A 198 3.50 -26.30 -18.57
CA ASP A 198 4.92 -26.71 -18.60
C ASP A 198 5.51 -26.65 -20.01
N ASN A 199 4.70 -26.92 -21.02
CA ASN A 199 5.09 -26.88 -22.43
C ASN A 199 5.01 -25.46 -22.99
N TYR A 200 4.10 -24.62 -22.51
CA TYR A 200 3.94 -23.23 -22.92
C TYR A 200 5.02 -22.34 -22.32
N TRP A 201 5.33 -22.43 -21.03
CA TRP A 201 6.43 -21.64 -20.45
C TRP A 201 7.79 -22.07 -21.01
N LYS A 202 8.03 -23.38 -21.23
CA LYS A 202 9.23 -23.84 -21.95
C LYS A 202 9.23 -23.41 -23.41
N SER A 203 8.10 -23.46 -24.12
CA SER A 203 8.02 -23.07 -25.53
C SER A 203 8.08 -21.56 -25.71
N ALA A 204 7.40 -20.77 -24.89
CA ALA A 204 7.45 -19.31 -24.85
C ALA A 204 8.81 -18.82 -24.36
N SER A 205 9.41 -19.42 -23.34
CA SER A 205 10.78 -19.12 -22.95
C SER A 205 11.74 -19.48 -24.07
N ASN A 206 11.63 -20.66 -24.68
CA ASN A 206 12.51 -21.06 -25.78
C ASN A 206 12.28 -20.21 -27.03
N THR A 207 11.05 -19.77 -27.30
CA THR A 207 10.70 -18.88 -28.42
C THR A 207 11.22 -17.47 -28.17
N LEU A 208 11.10 -16.95 -26.95
CA LEU A 208 11.64 -15.65 -26.54
C LEU A 208 13.18 -15.70 -26.51
N TRP A 209 13.78 -16.76 -25.96
CA TRP A 209 15.23 -16.98 -25.95
C TRP A 209 15.77 -17.13 -27.37
N ASN A 210 15.13 -17.91 -28.24
CA ASN A 210 15.53 -18.05 -29.64
C ASN A 210 15.32 -16.76 -30.42
N PHE A 211 14.24 -16.01 -30.16
CA PHE A 211 14.00 -14.70 -30.77
C PHE A 211 15.06 -13.69 -30.34
N LEU A 212 15.35 -13.58 -29.04
CA LEU A 212 16.38 -12.71 -28.47
C LEU A 212 17.79 -13.11 -28.93
N ALA A 213 18.09 -14.41 -29.00
CA ALA A 213 19.37 -14.93 -29.45
C ALA A 213 19.58 -14.78 -30.97
N ASN A 214 18.51 -14.83 -31.77
CA ASN A 214 18.56 -14.63 -33.22
C ASN A 214 18.36 -13.16 -33.66
N GLN A 215 18.27 -12.20 -32.73
CA GLN A 215 18.27 -10.80 -33.11
C GLN A 215 19.64 -10.40 -33.69
N PRO A 216 19.67 -9.50 -34.69
CA PRO A 216 20.93 -9.03 -35.24
C PRO A 216 21.75 -8.33 -34.14
N PRO A 217 23.09 -8.49 -34.15
CA PRO A 217 23.96 -7.87 -33.14
C PRO A 217 23.81 -6.34 -33.06
N MET A 218 23.35 -5.70 -34.14
CA MET A 218 23.03 -4.26 -34.15
C MET A 218 21.93 -3.88 -33.15
N LEU A 219 20.91 -4.72 -32.92
CA LEU A 219 19.83 -4.45 -31.97
C LEU A 219 20.35 -4.48 -30.53
N TRP A 220 21.21 -5.43 -30.21
CA TRP A 220 21.87 -5.51 -28.90
C TRP A 220 22.79 -4.31 -28.66
N VAL A 221 23.57 -3.90 -29.68
CA VAL A 221 24.39 -2.69 -29.62
C VAL A 221 23.52 -1.45 -29.41
N PHE A 222 22.37 -1.34 -30.09
CA PHE A 222 21.43 -0.24 -29.91
C PHE A 222 20.85 -0.20 -28.49
N LEU A 223 20.40 -1.33 -27.94
CA LEU A 223 19.88 -1.39 -26.56
C LEU A 223 20.95 -1.04 -25.52
N ILE A 224 22.19 -1.50 -25.72
CA ILE A 224 23.32 -1.12 -24.86
C ILE A 224 23.56 0.39 -24.97
N LEU A 225 23.56 0.94 -26.18
CA LEU A 225 23.76 2.37 -26.42
C LEU A 225 22.66 3.23 -25.80
N VAL A 226 21.38 2.83 -25.91
CA VAL A 226 20.26 3.51 -25.23
C VAL A 226 20.41 3.48 -23.72
N ASN A 227 20.81 2.34 -23.15
CA ASN A 227 21.06 2.22 -21.71
C ASN A 227 22.27 3.05 -21.25
N VAL A 228 23.34 3.11 -22.05
CA VAL A 228 24.50 3.97 -21.78
C VAL A 228 24.12 5.45 -21.87
N ILE A 229 23.38 5.87 -22.89
CA ILE A 229 22.93 7.26 -23.04
C ILE A 229 22.02 7.67 -21.88
N THR A 230 21.02 6.86 -21.54
CA THR A 230 20.12 7.16 -20.41
C THR A 230 20.87 7.20 -19.08
N TYR A 231 21.84 6.31 -18.88
CA TYR A 231 22.76 6.35 -17.73
C TYR A 231 23.57 7.65 -17.70
N LEU A 232 24.20 8.03 -18.83
CA LEU A 232 24.99 9.26 -18.94
C LEU A 232 24.16 10.52 -18.71
N MET A 233 22.94 10.59 -19.27
CA MET A 233 22.01 11.69 -19.04
C MET A 233 21.66 11.81 -17.55
N LYS A 234 21.42 10.69 -16.88
CA LYS A 234 21.07 10.66 -15.45
C LYS A 234 22.25 11.01 -14.55
N VAL A 235 23.45 10.53 -14.89
CA VAL A 235 24.70 10.92 -14.22
C VAL A 235 24.98 12.41 -14.40
N ASN A 236 24.82 12.95 -15.61
CA ASN A 236 25.00 14.38 -15.87
C ASN A 236 24.00 15.23 -15.10
N LYS A 237 22.74 14.78 -14.97
CA LYS A 237 21.73 15.44 -14.15
C LYS A 237 22.05 15.39 -12.64
N ALA A 238 22.79 14.38 -12.20
CA ALA A 238 23.22 14.21 -10.81
C ALA A 238 24.51 14.98 -10.46
N ARG A 239 25.18 15.61 -11.44
CA ARG A 239 26.36 16.45 -11.17
C ARG A 239 25.92 17.87 -10.82
N PRO A 240 26.54 18.50 -9.79
CA PRO A 240 26.33 19.93 -9.55
C PRO A 240 26.87 20.72 -10.74
N LYS A 241 26.10 21.71 -11.21
CA LYS A 241 26.48 22.55 -12.36
C LYS A 241 27.71 23.41 -12.06
N ASP A 242 27.85 23.84 -10.81
CA ASP A 242 28.88 24.75 -10.36
C ASP A 242 29.63 24.17 -9.14
N SER A 243 30.82 24.69 -8.85
CA SER A 243 31.62 24.31 -7.67
C SER A 243 31.07 24.85 -6.35
N SER A 244 29.95 25.57 -6.37
CA SER A 244 29.34 26.19 -5.19
C SER A 244 28.66 25.17 -4.27
N ALA A 245 28.62 25.49 -2.98
CA ALA A 245 27.90 24.70 -1.98
C ALA A 245 26.40 24.59 -2.27
N LEU A 246 25.82 25.68 -2.78
CA LEU A 246 24.40 25.76 -3.14
C LEU A 246 24.02 24.82 -4.28
N ALA A 247 24.89 24.65 -5.28
CA ALA A 247 24.67 23.69 -6.36
C ALA A 247 24.65 22.25 -5.83
N ALA A 248 25.54 21.92 -4.90
CA ALA A 248 25.58 20.61 -4.26
C ALA A 248 24.33 20.32 -3.41
N ILE A 249 23.88 21.29 -2.61
CA ILE A 249 22.66 21.16 -1.80
C ILE A 249 21.43 20.93 -2.68
N LYS A 250 21.29 21.69 -3.79
CA LYS A 250 20.19 21.51 -4.76
C LYS A 250 20.11 20.08 -5.30
N VAL A 251 21.26 19.50 -5.67
CA VAL A 251 21.34 18.13 -6.18
C VAL A 251 20.89 17.14 -5.09
N LEU A 252 21.38 17.26 -3.86
CA LEU A 252 21.01 16.37 -2.76
C LEU A 252 19.52 16.40 -2.42
N THR A 253 18.88 17.58 -2.52
CA THR A 253 17.45 17.73 -2.21
C THR A 253 16.51 17.15 -3.27
N LEU A 254 16.96 17.00 -4.52
CA LEU A 254 16.12 16.57 -5.66
C LEU A 254 16.44 15.15 -6.13
N TYR A 255 17.44 14.50 -5.57
CA TYR A 255 17.92 13.20 -6.05
C TYR A 255 17.12 12.03 -5.46
N ASN A 256 16.35 11.34 -6.29
CA ASN A 256 15.69 10.08 -5.93
C ASN A 256 16.60 8.88 -6.28
N PRO A 257 17.04 8.06 -5.30
CA PRO A 257 18.00 6.98 -5.52
C PRO A 257 17.42 5.80 -6.34
N LEU A 258 16.09 5.60 -6.32
CA LEU A 258 15.45 4.34 -6.75
C LEU A 258 15.19 4.22 -8.27
N GLY A 259 15.07 5.32 -9.01
CA GLY A 259 14.59 5.28 -10.40
C GLY A 259 15.56 4.70 -11.46
N CYS A 260 16.65 4.03 -11.09
CA CYS A 260 17.65 3.49 -12.03
C CYS A 260 17.68 1.97 -12.12
N LEU A 261 17.02 1.26 -11.19
CA LEU A 261 17.09 -0.21 -11.15
C LEU A 261 16.39 -0.87 -12.35
N VAL A 262 15.50 -0.13 -13.03
CA VAL A 262 14.66 -0.65 -14.13
C VAL A 262 15.43 -0.77 -15.47
N LEU A 263 16.65 -0.24 -15.61
CA LEU A 263 17.34 -0.14 -16.91
C LEU A 263 18.44 -1.18 -17.16
N PHE A 264 18.57 -2.24 -16.35
CA PHE A 264 19.69 -3.19 -16.50
C PHE A 264 19.27 -4.66 -16.64
N PHE A 265 18.13 -4.93 -17.27
CA PHE A 265 17.82 -6.26 -17.79
C PHE A 265 18.18 -6.31 -19.30
N PRO A 266 19.13 -7.14 -19.77
CA PRO A 266 20.03 -8.06 -19.07
C PRO A 266 21.48 -7.58 -19.20
N VAL A 267 21.92 -6.68 -18.32
CA VAL A 267 23.31 -6.18 -18.36
C VAL A 267 24.06 -6.69 -17.13
N TRP A 268 25.26 -7.22 -17.39
CA TRP A 268 26.17 -7.88 -16.45
C TRP A 268 26.16 -7.33 -15.01
N PRO A 269 26.13 -8.21 -13.98
CA PRO A 269 26.24 -7.83 -12.57
C PRO A 269 27.42 -6.89 -12.26
N ALA A 270 28.53 -7.01 -12.99
CA ALA A 270 29.69 -6.14 -12.85
C ALA A 270 29.42 -4.67 -13.22
N LEU A 271 28.61 -4.41 -14.25
CA LEU A 271 28.24 -3.04 -14.65
C LEU A 271 27.25 -2.41 -13.66
N ILE A 272 26.35 -3.23 -13.10
CA ILE A 272 25.48 -2.82 -12.00
C ILE A 272 26.33 -2.43 -10.78
N ALA A 273 27.29 -3.27 -10.40
CA ALA A 273 28.19 -2.99 -9.27
C ALA A 273 29.03 -1.72 -9.49
N ALA A 274 29.62 -1.54 -10.68
CA ALA A 274 30.37 -0.33 -11.02
C ALA A 274 29.48 0.94 -11.01
N SER A 275 28.24 0.83 -11.49
CA SER A 275 27.25 1.92 -11.45
C SER A 275 26.87 2.31 -10.02
N LEU A 276 26.61 1.31 -9.16
CA LEU A 276 26.29 1.52 -7.75
C LEU A 276 27.47 2.14 -6.99
N TRP A 277 28.69 1.65 -7.24
CA TRP A 277 29.90 2.21 -6.66
C TRP A 277 30.13 3.67 -7.11
N TYR A 278 29.98 3.95 -8.41
CA TYR A 278 30.11 5.30 -8.94
C TYR A 278 29.07 6.28 -8.35
N LYS A 279 27.82 5.84 -8.18
CA LYS A 279 26.78 6.61 -7.49
C LYS A 279 27.13 6.89 -6.03
N PHE A 280 27.62 5.88 -5.31
CA PHE A 280 28.05 6.04 -3.93
C PHE A 280 29.19 7.06 -3.84
N TYR A 281 30.21 6.93 -4.69
CA TYR A 281 31.33 7.87 -4.78
C TYR A 281 30.87 9.30 -5.09
N GLN A 282 29.98 9.49 -6.08
CA GLN A 282 29.42 10.81 -6.40
C GLN A 282 28.65 11.40 -5.22
N LYS A 283 27.81 10.62 -4.55
CA LYS A 283 27.04 11.07 -3.38
C LYS A 283 27.97 11.61 -2.29
N GLN A 284 29.05 10.88 -1.97
CA GLN A 284 30.02 11.32 -0.97
C GLN A 284 30.71 12.62 -1.36
N ARG A 285 31.10 12.77 -2.63
CA ARG A 285 31.68 14.02 -3.14
C ARG A 285 30.73 15.21 -3.02
N VAL A 286 29.46 15.04 -3.39
CA VAL A 286 28.45 16.12 -3.31
C VAL A 286 28.15 16.48 -1.86
N ILE A 287 28.15 15.51 -0.93
CA ILE A 287 28.02 15.78 0.51
C ILE A 287 29.18 16.64 1.01
N LEU A 288 30.41 16.32 0.65
CA LEU A 288 31.57 17.13 1.03
C LEU A 288 31.47 18.54 0.46
N GLN A 289 31.12 18.68 -0.83
CA GLN A 289 30.92 19.98 -1.48
C GLN A 289 29.77 20.78 -0.85
N SER A 290 28.71 20.13 -0.36
CA SER A 290 27.63 20.83 0.34
C SER A 290 28.06 21.43 1.69
N LYS A 291 29.18 20.97 2.25
CA LYS A 291 29.76 21.44 3.53
C LYS A 291 30.91 22.44 3.33
N THR A 292 31.44 22.59 2.12
CA THR A 292 32.49 23.57 1.83
C THR A 292 31.91 24.98 1.76
N CYS A 293 32.53 25.94 2.42
CA CYS A 293 32.13 27.34 2.33
C CYS A 293 32.59 27.96 1.01
N ASP A 294 31.71 28.69 0.33
CA ASP A 294 32.07 29.35 -0.93
C ASP A 294 33.07 30.50 -0.73
N SER A 295 33.04 31.15 0.44
CA SER A 295 33.91 32.30 0.80
C SER A 295 35.31 31.86 1.24
N CYS A 296 35.44 30.97 2.23
CA CYS A 296 36.75 30.60 2.80
C CYS A 296 37.26 29.20 2.40
N LYS A 297 36.49 28.46 1.59
CA LYS A 297 36.81 27.08 1.13
C LYS A 297 36.97 26.01 2.22
N ALA A 298 36.80 26.36 3.50
CA ALA A 298 36.81 25.41 4.62
C ALA A 298 35.54 24.53 4.63
N VAL A 299 35.68 23.27 5.07
CA VAL A 299 34.56 22.33 5.26
C VAL A 299 33.88 22.59 6.60
N ALA A 300 33.14 23.70 6.69
CA ALA A 300 32.66 24.27 7.94
C ALA A 300 31.21 24.79 7.85
N LEU A 301 30.49 24.50 6.77
CA LEU A 301 29.12 24.98 6.56
C LEU A 301 28.12 24.08 7.31
N GLN A 302 27.36 24.67 8.24
CA GLN A 302 26.39 23.97 9.08
C GLN A 302 25.00 24.61 8.97
N LEU A 303 23.96 23.78 9.01
CA LEU A 303 22.57 24.24 9.01
C LEU A 303 22.23 24.93 10.35
N LEU A 304 21.70 26.15 10.30
CA LEU A 304 21.20 26.81 11.51
C LEU A 304 19.89 26.17 11.97
N PRO A 305 19.71 25.97 13.29
CA PRO A 305 18.41 25.66 13.86
C PRO A 305 17.35 26.71 13.50
N ASN A 306 16.10 26.28 13.34
CA ASN A 306 14.99 27.15 12.93
C ASN A 306 14.80 28.36 13.86
N GLU A 307 15.06 28.21 15.16
CA GLU A 307 14.94 29.28 16.15
C GLU A 307 15.86 30.48 15.85
N LEU A 308 17.09 30.20 15.43
CA LEU A 308 18.09 31.23 15.09
C LEU A 308 17.94 31.70 13.64
N ALA A 309 17.39 30.87 12.76
CA ALA A 309 17.20 31.20 11.35
C ALA A 309 15.98 32.10 11.09
N THR A 310 14.88 31.91 11.84
CA THR A 310 13.60 32.63 11.64
C THR A 310 13.73 34.15 11.69
N PRO A 311 14.49 34.75 12.63
CA PRO A 311 14.70 36.20 12.67
C PRO A 311 15.52 36.76 11.51
N LEU A 312 16.33 35.93 10.83
CA LEU A 312 17.19 36.34 9.71
C LEU A 312 16.46 36.35 8.35
N LEU A 313 15.24 35.81 8.32
CA LEU A 313 14.36 35.74 7.16
C LEU A 313 13.62 37.07 6.98
N SER A 314 13.43 37.49 5.73
CA SER A 314 12.57 38.63 5.39
C SER A 314 11.10 38.33 5.70
N ALA A 315 10.26 39.36 5.84
CA ALA A 315 8.84 39.20 6.14
C ALA A 315 8.12 38.24 5.16
N SER A 316 8.43 38.33 3.86
CA SER A 316 7.91 37.42 2.83
C SER A 316 8.34 35.97 3.05
N GLU A 317 9.61 35.73 3.39
CA GLU A 317 10.14 34.38 3.61
C GLU A 317 9.60 33.77 4.91
N GLN A 318 9.43 34.58 5.96
CA GLN A 318 8.78 34.18 7.19
C GLN A 318 7.34 33.74 6.95
N MET A 319 6.60 34.46 6.09
CA MET A 319 5.25 34.03 5.73
C MET A 319 5.25 32.72 4.95
N GLU A 320 6.12 32.56 3.94
CA GLU A 320 6.21 31.30 3.19
C GLU A 320 6.56 30.12 4.10
N HIS A 321 7.47 30.34 5.05
CA HIS A 321 7.84 29.34 6.06
C HIS A 321 6.66 29.01 6.99
N LYS A 322 5.93 30.03 7.46
CA LYS A 322 4.74 29.87 8.32
C LYS A 322 3.61 29.11 7.61
N LEU A 323 3.43 29.34 6.31
CA LEU A 323 2.42 28.67 5.50
C LEU A 323 2.87 27.27 5.02
N GLY A 324 4.14 26.91 5.20
CA GLY A 324 4.71 25.68 4.65
C GLY A 324 4.80 25.66 3.12
N SER A 325 4.67 26.81 2.46
CA SER A 325 4.65 26.93 1.00
C SER A 325 6.05 26.94 0.38
N ALA A 326 7.05 27.39 1.13
CA ALA A 326 8.45 27.23 0.79
C ALA A 326 9.27 26.94 2.05
N ILE A 327 10.26 26.05 1.91
CA ILE A 327 11.24 25.75 2.94
C ILE A 327 12.45 26.67 2.73
N HIS A 328 12.71 27.50 3.73
CA HIS A 328 13.89 28.35 3.78
C HIS A 328 14.90 27.77 4.76
N ARG A 329 16.12 27.49 4.30
CA ARG A 329 17.23 27.01 5.12
C ARG A 329 18.38 28.01 5.06
N ILE A 330 18.92 28.35 6.23
CA ILE A 330 20.11 29.20 6.35
C ILE A 330 21.24 28.31 6.86
N TYR A 331 22.38 28.33 6.17
CA TYR A 331 23.59 27.69 6.60
C TYR A 331 24.62 28.75 7.00
N GLN A 332 25.34 28.53 8.08
CA GLN A 332 26.43 29.42 8.52
C GLN A 332 27.74 28.65 8.50
N CYS A 333 28.79 29.33 8.04
CA CYS A 333 30.15 28.82 8.14
C CYS A 333 30.71 29.09 9.53
N THR A 334 31.17 28.05 10.24
CA THR A 334 31.79 28.21 11.57
C THR A 334 33.17 28.85 11.52
N SER A 335 33.85 28.87 10.37
CA SER A 335 35.19 29.46 10.22
C SER A 335 35.19 30.96 9.91
N CYS A 336 34.27 31.45 9.05
CA CYS A 336 34.25 32.85 8.61
C CYS A 336 32.92 33.58 8.85
N GLY A 337 31.90 32.90 9.38
CA GLY A 337 30.59 33.50 9.66
C GLY A 337 29.69 33.74 8.45
N TRP A 338 30.15 33.40 7.23
CA TRP A 338 29.37 33.59 6.01
C TRP A 338 28.04 32.82 6.03
N LEU A 339 26.97 33.46 5.56
CA LEU A 339 25.60 32.92 5.54
C LEU A 339 25.18 32.53 4.11
N LEU A 340 24.81 31.26 3.93
CA LEU A 340 24.21 30.74 2.71
C LEU A 340 22.70 30.58 2.89
N ARG A 341 21.90 31.23 2.03
CA ARG A 341 20.44 31.10 2.01
C ARG A 341 20.00 30.13 0.92
N TYR A 342 19.16 29.17 1.28
CA TYR A 342 18.61 28.18 0.37
C TYR A 342 17.08 28.16 0.47
N LYS A 343 16.40 28.45 -0.64
CA LYS A 343 14.94 28.36 -0.81
C LYS A 343 14.58 27.13 -1.62
N SER A 344 13.66 26.32 -1.13
CA SER A 344 13.02 25.23 -1.87
C SER A 344 11.50 25.39 -1.84
N ILE A 345 10.86 25.29 -3.01
CA ILE A 345 9.40 25.40 -3.13
C ILE A 345 8.78 24.05 -2.82
N THR A 346 7.81 24.03 -1.91
CA THR A 346 7.09 22.81 -1.53
C THR A 346 5.79 22.71 -2.32
N ILE A 347 5.38 21.49 -2.66
CA ILE A 347 4.05 21.24 -3.23
C ILE A 347 3.02 21.55 -2.14
N SER A 348 2.30 22.66 -2.29
CA SER A 348 1.31 23.14 -1.33
C SER A 348 0.09 23.71 -2.06
N GLU A 349 -0.99 23.99 -1.31
CA GLU A 349 -2.18 24.66 -1.84
C GLU A 349 -1.95 26.14 -2.20
N TYR A 350 -0.82 26.71 -1.76
CA TYR A 350 -0.49 28.11 -1.95
C TYR A 350 0.21 28.36 -3.29
N ARG A 351 -0.15 29.46 -3.95
CA ARG A 351 0.45 29.92 -5.21
C ARG A 351 1.18 31.25 -5.02
N MET A 352 2.08 31.55 -5.96
CA MET A 352 2.76 32.85 -6.01
C MET A 352 1.77 33.97 -6.29
N CYS A 353 1.78 35.02 -5.46
CA CYS A 353 1.00 36.23 -5.70
C CYS A 353 1.67 37.09 -6.78
N ASN A 354 0.89 37.68 -7.68
CA ASN A 354 1.42 38.56 -8.72
C ASN A 354 1.79 39.96 -8.21
N GLN A 355 1.23 40.40 -7.08
CA GLN A 355 1.48 41.73 -6.50
C GLN A 355 2.73 41.72 -5.60
N CYS A 356 2.77 40.83 -4.60
CA CYS A 356 3.86 40.79 -3.62
C CYS A 356 4.90 39.69 -3.89
N HIS A 357 4.75 38.90 -4.97
CA HIS A 357 5.63 37.78 -5.35
C HIS A 357 5.86 36.71 -4.28
N THR A 358 5.07 36.72 -3.21
CA THR A 358 5.16 35.74 -2.11
C THR A 358 4.24 34.55 -2.40
N ILE A 359 4.69 33.33 -2.10
CA ILE A 359 3.89 32.11 -2.25
C ILE A 359 2.89 31.99 -1.10
N ALA A 360 1.85 32.82 -1.13
CA ALA A 360 0.87 32.96 -0.06
C ALA A 360 -0.58 33.11 -0.58
N SER A 361 -0.81 32.87 -1.87
CA SER A 361 -2.13 32.96 -2.49
C SER A 361 -2.90 31.66 -2.33
N LYS A 362 -4.03 31.69 -1.61
CA LYS A 362 -4.88 30.52 -1.34
C LYS A 362 -6.24 30.68 -2.01
N ARG A 363 -6.79 29.58 -2.53
CA ARG A 363 -8.14 29.54 -3.09
C ARG A 363 -9.19 29.65 -1.98
N ILE A 364 -10.11 30.61 -2.09
CA ILE A 364 -11.17 30.85 -1.09
C ILE A 364 -12.55 30.41 -1.58
N SER A 365 -12.78 30.34 -2.89
CA SER A 365 -14.05 29.88 -3.47
C SER A 365 -13.90 28.48 -4.08
N PRO A 366 -14.97 27.67 -4.14
CA PRO A 366 -14.99 26.51 -5.03
C PRO A 366 -14.85 26.97 -6.49
N TRP A 367 -14.49 26.04 -7.36
CA TRP A 367 -14.54 26.28 -8.80
C TRP A 367 -15.98 26.49 -9.25
N LYS A 368 -16.21 27.57 -9.96
CA LYS A 368 -17.49 27.88 -10.61
C LYS A 368 -17.32 27.76 -12.10
N THR A 369 -18.08 26.87 -12.74
CA THR A 369 -18.07 26.72 -14.19
C THR A 369 -18.69 27.97 -14.83
N ILE A 370 -17.92 28.66 -15.67
CA ILE A 370 -18.40 29.76 -16.53
C ILE A 370 -18.87 29.20 -17.88
N LYS A 371 -18.13 28.24 -18.43
CA LYS A 371 -18.43 27.58 -19.70
C LYS A 371 -18.37 26.06 -19.50
N GLU A 372 -19.46 25.36 -19.75
CA GLU A 372 -19.47 23.90 -19.67
C GLU A 372 -18.61 23.27 -20.79
N PRO A 373 -17.92 22.15 -20.52
CA PRO A 373 -17.20 21.41 -21.55
C PRO A 373 -18.17 20.70 -22.49
N THR A 374 -17.92 20.82 -23.80
CA THR A 374 -18.62 20.07 -24.84
C THR A 374 -17.71 18.97 -25.38
N TYR A 375 -18.19 18.19 -26.36
CA TYR A 375 -17.35 17.21 -27.07
C TYR A 375 -16.34 17.90 -28.02
N SER A 376 -16.65 19.13 -28.46
CA SER A 376 -15.81 19.94 -29.37
C SER A 376 -14.88 20.90 -28.61
N ASP A 377 -15.34 21.47 -27.51
CA ASP A 377 -14.71 22.60 -26.83
C ASP A 377 -14.41 22.30 -25.36
N ALA A 378 -13.26 22.79 -24.91
CA ALA A 378 -12.93 22.83 -23.50
C ALA A 378 -13.88 23.77 -22.73
N GLY A 379 -14.24 23.37 -21.52
CA GLY A 379 -14.95 24.23 -20.58
C GLY A 379 -14.03 25.25 -19.93
N LEU A 380 -14.61 26.21 -19.23
CA LEU A 380 -13.90 27.19 -18.41
C LEU A 380 -14.53 27.23 -17.03
N GLU A 381 -13.69 27.15 -16.01
CA GLU A 381 -14.05 27.38 -14.63
C GLU A 381 -13.24 28.52 -14.04
N VAL A 382 -13.77 29.10 -12.98
CA VAL A 382 -13.19 30.25 -12.30
C VAL A 382 -13.20 30.05 -10.79
N ALA A 383 -12.17 30.50 -10.11
CA ALA A 383 -12.12 30.54 -8.66
C ALA A 383 -11.40 31.80 -8.16
N ASP A 384 -11.80 32.25 -6.98
CA ASP A 384 -11.21 33.40 -6.31
C ASP A 384 -10.07 32.95 -5.40
N TYR A 385 -8.96 33.68 -5.48
CA TYR A 385 -7.77 33.49 -4.68
C TYR A 385 -7.53 34.75 -3.83
N LEU A 386 -7.11 34.54 -2.58
CA LEU A 386 -6.72 35.58 -1.64
C LEU A 386 -5.26 35.38 -1.25
N CYS A 387 -4.46 36.43 -1.39
CA CYS A 387 -3.12 36.45 -0.83
C CYS A 387 -3.18 36.74 0.68
N LEU A 388 -2.69 35.82 1.50
CA LEU A 388 -2.63 35.98 2.95
C LEU A 388 -1.57 37.00 3.41
N MET A 389 -0.77 37.51 2.46
CA MET A 389 0.36 38.38 2.71
C MET A 389 0.02 39.86 2.47
N CYS A 390 -0.46 40.18 1.26
CA CYS A 390 -0.86 41.54 0.89
C CYS A 390 -2.38 41.76 0.87
N GLY A 391 -3.19 40.71 1.08
CA GLY A 391 -4.65 40.79 1.03
C GLY A 391 -5.24 40.89 -0.39
N ASP A 392 -4.42 40.81 -1.44
CA ASP A 392 -4.86 40.89 -2.84
C ASP A 392 -5.84 39.75 -3.17
N LYS A 393 -6.98 40.12 -3.77
CA LYS A 393 -8.01 39.19 -4.23
C LYS A 393 -7.98 39.12 -5.74
N LYS A 394 -7.75 37.92 -6.28
CA LYS A 394 -7.67 37.71 -7.73
C LYS A 394 -8.50 36.51 -8.16
N GLN A 395 -9.25 36.72 -9.23
CA GLN A 395 -9.99 35.68 -9.89
C GLN A 395 -9.10 34.96 -10.93
N THR A 396 -9.02 33.64 -10.85
CA THR A 396 -8.19 32.81 -11.74
C THR A 396 -9.09 31.85 -12.53
N THR A 397 -8.87 31.78 -13.84
CA THR A 397 -9.59 30.88 -14.74
C THR A 397 -8.75 29.64 -15.05
N GLN A 398 -9.42 28.49 -15.13
CA GLN A 398 -8.84 27.21 -15.52
C GLN A 398 -9.69 26.56 -16.63
N LYS A 399 -9.04 25.85 -17.57
CA LYS A 399 -9.71 25.11 -18.65
C LYS A 399 -10.08 23.71 -18.18
N ILE A 400 -11.33 23.32 -18.44
CA ILE A 400 -11.86 21.97 -18.18
C ILE A 400 -11.70 21.13 -19.47
N PRO A 401 -11.19 19.89 -19.41
CA PRO A 401 -11.12 19.00 -20.57
C PRO A 401 -12.48 18.79 -21.25
N ARG A 402 -12.47 18.58 -22.58
CA ARG A 402 -13.66 18.22 -23.37
C ARG A 402 -14.22 16.85 -22.95
N LYS A 403 -15.53 16.63 -23.14
CA LYS A 403 -16.18 15.35 -22.84
C LYS A 403 -15.69 14.24 -23.79
N THR A 404 -15.51 13.02 -23.27
CA THR A 404 -15.21 11.83 -24.07
C THR A 404 -16.50 11.04 -24.33
N PRO A 405 -16.69 10.49 -25.55
CA PRO A 405 -17.84 9.63 -25.83
C PRO A 405 -17.75 8.30 -25.05
N PRO A 406 -18.90 7.70 -24.67
CA PRO A 406 -18.92 6.38 -24.05
C PRO A 406 -18.51 5.31 -25.07
N ASN A 407 -17.54 4.46 -24.74
CA ASN A 407 -17.17 3.31 -25.55
C ASN A 407 -18.26 2.23 -25.43
N SER A 408 -18.75 1.75 -26.57
CA SER A 408 -19.60 0.56 -26.70
C SER A 408 -18.71 -0.65 -26.99
N ASP A 409 -18.47 -1.50 -25.99
CA ASP A 409 -17.83 -2.79 -26.20
C ASP A 409 -18.91 -3.83 -26.56
N SER A 410 -18.77 -4.42 -27.75
CA SER A 410 -19.52 -5.58 -28.18
C SER A 410 -18.60 -6.52 -28.95
N SER A 411 -18.32 -7.68 -28.38
CA SER A 411 -18.02 -8.87 -29.15
C SER A 411 -18.24 -10.11 -28.29
N SER A 412 -19.43 -10.66 -28.46
CA SER A 412 -19.81 -12.04 -28.15
C SER A 412 -18.86 -13.04 -28.81
N ASN A 413 -18.45 -14.07 -28.08
CA ASN A 413 -18.14 -15.37 -28.68
C ASN A 413 -18.61 -16.49 -27.76
N SER A 414 -19.67 -17.16 -28.20
CA SER A 414 -20.24 -18.38 -27.65
C SER A 414 -19.43 -19.58 -28.10
N HIS A 415 -18.80 -20.33 -27.18
CA HIS A 415 -18.33 -21.69 -27.45
C HIS A 415 -18.86 -22.67 -26.40
N SER A 416 -19.63 -23.62 -26.90
CA SER A 416 -20.13 -24.82 -26.22
C SER A 416 -19.05 -25.90 -26.17
N SER A 417 -18.82 -26.55 -25.03
CA SER A 417 -18.47 -27.99 -25.01
C SER A 417 -18.55 -28.65 -23.63
N SER A 418 -19.44 -29.64 -23.56
CA SER A 418 -19.28 -30.99 -22.99
C SER A 418 -18.48 -31.18 -21.70
N GLY A 419 -19.21 -31.48 -20.62
CA GLY A 419 -18.68 -31.99 -19.37
C GLY A 419 -18.01 -33.37 -19.51
N ARG A 420 -16.93 -33.53 -18.74
CA ARG A 420 -16.40 -34.82 -18.31
C ARG A 420 -16.03 -34.71 -16.85
N SER A 421 -16.88 -35.25 -16.00
CA SER A 421 -16.62 -35.48 -14.58
C SER A 421 -15.49 -36.52 -14.43
N SER A 422 -14.39 -36.11 -13.81
CA SER A 422 -13.42 -37.05 -13.26
C SER A 422 -13.09 -36.65 -11.84
N SER A 423 -13.67 -37.38 -10.90
CA SER A 423 -13.40 -37.34 -9.48
C SER A 423 -11.92 -37.62 -9.21
N ARG A 424 -11.20 -36.61 -8.72
CA ARG A 424 -9.84 -36.76 -8.19
C ARG A 424 -9.81 -36.31 -6.74
N SER A 425 -9.82 -37.31 -5.86
CA SER A 425 -9.43 -37.24 -4.46
C SER A 425 -8.11 -36.47 -4.30
N SER A 426 -8.18 -35.26 -3.75
CA SER A 426 -7.06 -34.36 -3.55
C SER A 426 -6.76 -34.22 -2.06
N SER A 427 -5.51 -34.49 -1.70
CA SER A 427 -4.92 -34.16 -0.40
C SER A 427 -5.05 -32.65 -0.15
N GLY A 428 -5.66 -32.29 0.99
CA GLY A 428 -6.03 -30.92 1.35
C GLY A 428 -4.83 -30.00 1.55
N SER A 429 -4.56 -29.16 0.55
CA SER A 429 -3.73 -27.95 0.61
C SER A 429 -4.21 -26.99 -0.47
N PHE A 430 -3.99 -25.68 -0.31
CA PHE A 430 -4.22 -24.73 -1.40
C PHE A 430 -3.21 -24.93 -2.53
N GLY A 431 -3.54 -24.45 -3.72
CA GLY A 431 -2.82 -24.71 -4.96
C GLY A 431 -1.51 -23.95 -5.16
N GLY A 432 -1.11 -23.06 -4.25
CA GLY A 432 0.14 -22.31 -4.28
C GLY A 432 0.11 -21.01 -5.09
N GLY A 433 -1.01 -20.31 -5.15
CA GLY A 433 -1.16 -19.03 -5.84
C GLY A 433 -0.58 -17.82 -5.07
N HIS A 434 -0.34 -16.73 -5.79
CA HIS A 434 0.20 -15.47 -5.27
C HIS A 434 -0.78 -14.30 -5.46
N SER A 435 -0.74 -13.35 -4.52
CA SER A 435 -1.50 -12.10 -4.53
C SER A 435 -0.64 -10.94 -5.01
N GLY A 436 -1.24 -10.02 -5.77
CA GLY A 436 -0.57 -8.78 -6.18
C GLY A 436 -0.42 -7.72 -5.10
N GLY A 437 -0.91 -8.01 -3.89
CA GLY A 437 -1.00 -7.01 -2.82
C GLY A 437 -2.11 -5.98 -3.04
N GLY A 438 -2.90 -6.13 -4.13
CA GLY A 438 -4.17 -5.46 -4.34
C GLY A 438 -5.27 -6.05 -3.45
N GLY A 439 -6.19 -5.20 -3.02
CA GLY A 439 -7.27 -5.61 -2.14
C GLY A 439 -8.16 -4.44 -1.70
N ALA A 440 -9.42 -4.76 -1.43
CA ALA A 440 -10.39 -3.80 -0.92
C ALA A 440 -10.61 -4.02 0.58
N SER A 441 -10.69 -2.95 1.36
CA SER A 441 -11.12 -3.02 2.75
C SER A 441 -12.27 -2.05 3.04
N SER A 442 -13.21 -2.50 3.86
CA SER A 442 -14.37 -1.73 4.29
C SER A 442 -14.52 -1.79 5.80
N SER A 443 -14.76 -0.64 6.41
CA SER A 443 -15.10 -0.51 7.84
C SER A 443 -16.62 -0.43 8.01
N PHE A 444 -17.14 -0.91 9.15
CA PHE A 444 -18.58 -0.95 9.42
C PHE A 444 -18.97 -0.54 10.84
#